data_AF-A0A6J7NVF2-F1
#
_entry.id   AF-A0A6J7NVF2-F1
#
_cell.length_a   1.000
_cell.length_b   1.000
_cell.length_c   1.000
_cell.angle_alpha   90.00
_cell.angle_beta   90.00
_cell.angle_gamma   90.00
#
_symmetry.space_group_name_H-M   'P 1'
#
loop_
_entity.id
_entity.type
_entity.pdbx_description
1 polymer ?
#
loop_
_entity_poly.entity_id
_entity_poly.type
_entity_poly.pdbx_seq_one_letter_code
_entity_poly.pdbx_strand_id
1 'polypeptide(L)'
;MISLQPMNLVQAAADLLWSRVMTEFPLVRFALSEGGIGWIPYFLERVDYVYEHHQAWTGQDLPMKPSELFKERFITCFIDDASGLKNREDVGIKQMTWECDYPHSDSTWPESPERLAKSLAGIPDDEIRAITYENAMRLFHYDPFAHLPIEESTVAALRKQAIGVDTSPVPSGKEVIRPDTPVRIIDLAARAVPKAAS
;
A
#
# COMPACT_ATOMS: atom_id res chain seq x y z
N MET A 1 3.11 -7.81 12.95
CA MET A 1 2.08 -8.72 12.38
C MET A 1 1.56 -8.02 11.14
N ILE A 2 1.73 -8.61 9.94
CA ILE A 2 1.42 -7.99 8.64
C ILE A 2 -0.04 -7.52 8.57
N SER A 3 -0.97 -8.26 9.18
CA SER A 3 -2.39 -7.91 9.23
C SER A 3 -2.73 -6.52 9.83
N LEU A 4 -1.81 -5.89 10.57
CA LEU A 4 -2.02 -4.58 11.18
C LEU A 4 -1.28 -3.44 10.47
N GLN A 5 -0.56 -3.69 9.37
CA GLN A 5 0.16 -2.65 8.64
C GLN A 5 -0.74 -1.46 8.25
N PRO A 6 -1.96 -1.66 7.71
CA PRO A 6 -2.86 -0.54 7.40
C PRO A 6 -3.20 0.32 8.64
N MET A 7 -3.29 -0.30 9.83
CA MET A 7 -3.63 0.42 11.07
C MET A 7 -2.48 1.31 11.56
N ASN A 8 -1.23 0.93 11.30
CA ASN A 8 -0.09 1.80 11.56
C ASN A 8 -0.06 2.98 10.58
N LEU A 9 -0.46 2.73 9.33
CA LEU A 9 -0.50 3.76 8.31
C LEU A 9 -1.57 4.83 8.58
N VAL A 10 -2.71 4.44 9.16
CA VAL A 10 -3.74 5.39 9.61
C VAL A 10 -3.16 6.41 10.59
N GLN A 11 -2.31 5.96 11.52
CA GLN A 11 -1.64 6.85 12.49
C GLN A 11 -0.67 7.78 11.79
N ALA A 12 0.19 7.26 10.90
CA ALA A 12 1.12 8.09 10.13
C ALA A 12 0.39 9.13 9.26
N ALA A 13 -0.72 8.74 8.62
CA ALA A 13 -1.56 9.64 7.85
C ALA A 13 -2.17 10.75 8.72
N ALA A 14 -2.65 10.42 9.92
CA ALA A 14 -3.15 11.40 10.88
C ALA A 14 -2.05 12.40 11.27
N ASP A 15 -0.87 11.90 11.67
CA ASP A 15 0.24 12.74 12.11
C ASP A 15 0.67 13.72 11.00
N LEU A 16 0.78 13.24 9.76
CA LEU A 16 1.12 14.07 8.61
C LEU A 16 0.02 15.09 8.31
N LEU A 17 -1.25 14.67 8.26
CA LEU A 17 -2.39 15.52 7.91
C LEU A 17 -2.56 16.69 8.91
N TRP A 18 -2.33 16.43 10.19
CA TRP A 18 -2.42 17.45 11.25
C TRP A 18 -1.14 18.24 11.47
N SER A 19 -0.06 17.89 10.76
CA SER A 19 1.21 18.60 10.88
C SER A 19 1.20 19.92 10.12
N ARG A 20 2.06 20.84 10.56
CA ARG A 20 2.33 22.11 9.87
C ARG A 20 2.91 21.91 8.46
N VAL A 21 3.42 20.72 8.12
CA VAL A 21 3.96 20.46 6.78
C VAL A 21 2.90 20.68 5.71
N MET A 22 1.63 20.38 6.03
CA MET A 22 0.51 20.54 5.12
C MET A 22 0.21 22.01 4.78
N THR A 23 0.52 22.95 5.68
CA THR A 23 0.30 24.39 5.48
C THR A 23 1.56 25.11 5.03
N GLU A 24 2.73 24.70 5.49
CA GLU A 24 4.03 25.32 5.15
C GLU A 24 4.56 24.91 3.79
N PHE A 25 4.19 23.71 3.30
CA PHE A 25 4.63 23.20 2.00
C PHE A 25 3.41 22.83 1.14
N PRO A 26 2.69 23.82 0.57
CA PRO A 26 1.40 23.59 -0.09
C PRO A 26 1.42 22.63 -1.28
N LEU A 27 2.60 22.33 -1.83
CA LEU A 27 2.79 21.44 -2.99
C LEU A 27 3.29 20.03 -2.61
N VAL A 28 3.62 19.79 -1.34
CA VAL A 28 4.13 18.48 -0.89
C VAL A 28 3.07 17.41 -1.07
N ARG A 29 3.48 16.19 -1.42
CA ARG A 29 2.61 15.01 -1.45
C ARG A 29 3.26 13.86 -0.70
N PHE A 30 2.44 13.01 -0.11
CA PHE A 30 2.89 11.83 0.63
C PHE A 30 2.37 10.58 -0.06
N ALA A 31 3.27 9.65 -0.40
CA ALA A 31 2.89 8.33 -0.87
C ALA A 31 2.82 7.36 0.29
N LEU A 32 1.65 6.76 0.46
CA LEU A 32 1.34 5.77 1.48
C LEU A 32 1.45 4.38 0.86
N SER A 33 2.67 3.83 0.79
CA SER A 33 2.97 2.50 0.24
C SER A 33 2.52 1.36 1.15
N GLU A 34 2.16 0.21 0.58
CA GLU A 34 1.74 -1.00 1.31
C GLU A 34 0.59 -0.72 2.31
N GLY A 35 -0.23 0.26 1.95
CA GLY A 35 -1.10 0.92 2.91
C GLY A 35 -2.49 0.32 3.04
N GLY A 36 -2.95 -0.32 1.97
CA GLY A 36 -4.37 -0.60 1.78
C GLY A 36 -5.19 0.69 1.69
N ILE A 37 -6.43 0.55 1.22
CA ILE A 37 -7.32 1.69 0.97
C ILE A 37 -8.67 1.56 1.68
N GLY A 38 -9.02 0.38 2.21
CA GLY A 38 -10.30 0.10 2.83
C GLY A 38 -10.58 0.88 4.13
N TRP A 39 -9.55 1.37 4.82
CA TRP A 39 -9.68 2.17 6.03
C TRP A 39 -9.97 3.65 5.75
N ILE A 40 -9.64 4.13 4.55
CA ILE A 40 -9.61 5.55 4.21
C ILE A 40 -10.99 6.20 4.35
N PRO A 41 -12.11 5.64 3.85
CA PRO A 41 -13.41 6.31 3.95
C PRO A 41 -13.79 6.65 5.40
N TYR A 42 -13.59 5.71 6.32
CA TYR A 42 -13.83 5.94 7.74
C TYR A 42 -12.87 6.99 8.32
N PHE A 43 -11.58 6.94 7.96
CA PHE A 43 -10.62 7.94 8.41
C PHE A 43 -10.99 9.35 7.97
N LEU A 44 -11.37 9.54 6.71
CA LEU A 44 -11.77 10.85 6.16
C LEU A 44 -13.01 11.40 6.87
N GLU A 45 -14.02 10.57 7.10
CA GLU A 45 -15.19 10.94 7.93
C GLU A 45 -14.72 11.40 9.33
N ARG A 46 -13.77 10.66 9.92
CA ARG A 46 -13.35 10.90 11.29
C ARG A 46 -12.51 12.15 11.48
N VAL A 47 -11.63 12.47 10.54
CA VAL A 47 -10.80 13.69 10.60
C VAL A 47 -11.63 14.95 10.37
N ASP A 48 -12.63 14.90 9.48
CA ASP A 48 -13.56 16.01 9.27
C ASP A 48 -14.42 16.24 10.51
N TYR A 49 -14.97 15.17 11.10
CA TYR A 49 -15.71 15.27 12.36
C TYR A 49 -14.84 15.93 13.45
N VAL A 50 -13.59 15.49 13.61
CA VAL A 50 -12.67 16.03 14.61
C VAL A 50 -12.37 17.51 14.33
N TYR A 51 -12.15 17.87 13.06
CA TYR A 51 -11.91 19.25 12.67
C TYR A 51 -13.09 20.15 13.05
N GLU A 52 -14.29 19.78 12.63
CA GLU A 52 -15.52 20.55 12.85
C GLU A 52 -15.79 20.77 14.34
N HIS A 53 -15.52 19.77 15.17
CA HIS A 53 -15.79 19.84 16.61
C HIS A 53 -14.67 20.52 17.41
N HIS A 54 -13.40 20.42 16.99
CA HIS A 54 -12.29 20.82 17.85
C HIS A 54 -11.48 22.02 17.34
N GLN A 55 -11.65 22.46 16.08
CA GLN A 55 -10.87 23.55 15.49
C GLN A 55 -10.84 24.83 16.34
N ALA A 56 -11.96 25.17 17.01
CA ALA A 56 -12.10 26.40 17.79
C ALA A 56 -11.15 26.52 18.99
N TRP A 57 -10.62 25.40 19.51
CA TRP A 57 -9.68 25.39 20.65
C TRP A 57 -8.36 24.66 20.35
N THR A 58 -8.26 23.92 19.25
CA THR A 58 -6.97 23.38 18.80
C THR A 58 -6.15 24.41 18.02
N GLY A 59 -6.80 25.47 17.51
CA GLY A 59 -6.14 26.48 16.68
C GLY A 59 -5.69 25.94 15.32
N GLN A 60 -6.25 24.80 14.89
CA GLN A 60 -5.98 24.22 13.58
C GLN A 60 -6.54 25.14 12.50
N ASP A 61 -5.69 25.50 11.54
CA ASP A 61 -5.99 26.42 10.44
C ASP A 61 -5.59 25.74 9.12
N LEU A 62 -6.47 24.88 8.62
CA LEU A 62 -6.28 24.18 7.35
C LEU A 62 -6.94 24.96 6.21
N PRO A 63 -6.35 24.95 5.00
CA PRO A 63 -6.87 25.72 3.87
C PRO A 63 -8.20 25.18 3.32
N MET A 64 -8.59 23.96 3.69
CA MET A 64 -9.82 23.27 3.29
C MET A 64 -10.15 22.15 4.30
N LYS A 65 -11.21 21.37 4.07
CA LYS A 65 -11.50 20.24 4.98
C LYS A 65 -10.32 19.24 4.98
N PRO A 66 -9.98 18.63 6.14
CA PRO A 66 -8.90 17.66 6.18
C PRO A 66 -9.11 16.49 5.20
N SER A 67 -10.34 16.05 4.97
CA SER A 67 -10.63 15.02 3.98
C SER A 67 -10.30 15.42 2.55
N GLU A 68 -10.62 16.66 2.16
CA GLU A 68 -10.30 17.21 0.85
C GLU A 68 -8.79 17.37 0.68
N LEU A 69 -8.13 17.87 1.73
CA LEU A 69 -6.68 18.02 1.77
C LEU A 69 -5.98 16.66 1.63
N PHE A 70 -6.50 15.62 2.29
CA PHE A 70 -6.03 14.25 2.14
C PHE A 70 -6.16 13.78 0.68
N LYS A 71 -7.35 13.90 0.08
CA LYS A 71 -7.61 13.53 -1.31
C LYS A 71 -6.78 14.34 -2.32
N GLU A 72 -6.24 15.48 -1.93
CA GLU A 72 -5.39 16.30 -2.79
C GLU A 72 -3.89 15.99 -2.65
N ARG A 73 -3.46 15.50 -1.47
CA ARG A 73 -2.04 15.46 -1.07
C ARG A 73 -1.49 14.07 -0.74
N PHE A 74 -2.35 13.08 -0.52
CA PHE A 74 -1.94 11.72 -0.20
C PHE A 74 -2.17 10.80 -1.39
N ILE A 75 -1.09 10.19 -1.86
CA ILE A 75 -1.09 9.13 -2.88
C ILE A 75 -1.28 7.81 -2.13
N THR A 76 -2.27 7.04 -2.56
CA THR A 76 -2.68 5.83 -1.86
C THR A 76 -2.47 4.64 -2.77
N CYS A 77 -2.18 3.49 -2.18
CA CYS A 77 -2.01 2.27 -2.94
C CYS A 77 -2.47 1.03 -2.20
N PHE A 78 -2.65 -0.03 -2.99
CA PHE A 78 -3.13 -1.31 -2.54
C PHE A 78 -2.59 -2.43 -3.42
N ILE A 79 -2.43 -3.60 -2.82
CA ILE A 79 -2.11 -4.85 -3.51
C ILE A 79 -3.41 -5.55 -3.94
N ASP A 80 -4.27 -5.87 -2.97
CA ASP A 80 -5.61 -6.42 -3.16
C ASP A 80 -6.51 -5.95 -2.00
N ASP A 81 -7.55 -5.17 -2.29
CA ASP A 81 -8.41 -4.55 -1.28
C ASP A 81 -9.84 -4.36 -1.80
N ALA A 82 -10.63 -5.44 -1.73
CA ALA A 82 -12.03 -5.42 -2.17
C ALA A 82 -12.88 -4.37 -1.43
N SER A 83 -12.59 -4.12 -0.14
CA SER A 83 -13.32 -3.14 0.66
C SER A 83 -13.05 -1.72 0.17
N GLY A 84 -11.80 -1.36 -0.08
CA GLY A 84 -11.47 -0.04 -0.60
C GLY A 84 -11.85 0.16 -2.06
N LEU A 85 -11.76 -0.88 -2.91
CA LEU A 85 -12.24 -0.82 -4.29
C LEU A 85 -13.76 -0.59 -4.37
N LYS A 86 -14.53 -1.25 -3.49
CA LYS A 86 -15.97 -1.01 -3.38
C LYS A 86 -16.30 0.45 -3.04
N ASN A 87 -15.45 1.11 -2.24
CA ASN A 87 -15.61 2.50 -1.79
C ASN A 87 -14.63 3.48 -2.48
N ARG A 88 -14.13 3.15 -3.68
CA ARG A 88 -13.04 3.88 -4.35
C ARG A 88 -13.33 5.37 -4.59
N GLU A 89 -14.60 5.73 -4.80
CA GLU A 89 -15.04 7.12 -4.95
C GLU A 89 -14.83 7.91 -3.65
N ASP A 90 -15.16 7.31 -2.51
CA ASP A 90 -14.93 7.90 -1.18
C ASP A 90 -13.45 7.95 -0.83
N VAL A 91 -12.65 6.96 -1.26
CA VAL A 91 -11.18 6.97 -1.12
C VAL A 91 -10.56 8.13 -1.92
N GLY A 92 -11.01 8.35 -3.15
CA GLY A 92 -10.47 9.35 -4.07
C GLY A 92 -9.63 8.73 -5.17
N ILE A 93 -10.29 8.35 -6.27
CA ILE A 93 -9.69 7.67 -7.44
C ILE A 93 -8.47 8.41 -7.99
N LYS A 94 -8.47 9.76 -7.99
CA LYS A 94 -7.39 10.57 -8.55
C LYS A 94 -6.03 10.36 -7.86
N GLN A 95 -5.98 9.90 -6.63
CA GLN A 95 -4.71 9.61 -5.94
C GLN A 95 -4.44 8.13 -5.76
N MET A 96 -5.38 7.29 -6.18
CA MET A 96 -5.30 5.85 -6.02
C MET A 96 -4.37 5.26 -7.07
N THR A 97 -3.46 4.42 -6.63
CA THR A 97 -2.55 3.65 -7.47
C THR A 97 -2.62 2.18 -7.07
N TRP A 98 -2.37 1.27 -8.01
CA TRP A 98 -2.14 -0.13 -7.69
C TRP A 98 -0.65 -0.40 -7.50
N GLU A 99 -0.30 -1.29 -6.57
CA GLU A 99 1.07 -1.76 -6.38
C GLU A 99 1.15 -3.30 -6.37
N CYS A 100 2.26 -3.84 -6.85
CA CYS A 100 2.51 -5.28 -6.88
C CYS A 100 3.21 -5.77 -5.59
N ASP A 101 3.98 -4.90 -4.95
CA ASP A 101 4.87 -5.16 -3.82
C ASP A 101 5.88 -6.32 -4.01
N TYR A 102 6.36 -6.50 -5.24
CA TYR A 102 7.40 -7.50 -5.50
C TYR A 102 8.73 -7.10 -4.83
N PRO A 103 9.49 -8.03 -4.19
CA PRO A 103 9.28 -9.49 -4.11
C PRO A 103 8.73 -9.96 -2.75
N HIS A 104 7.99 -9.13 -2.02
CA HIS A 104 7.52 -9.48 -0.69
C HIS A 104 6.57 -10.68 -0.71
N SER A 105 6.42 -11.32 0.45
CA SER A 105 5.60 -12.53 0.59
C SER A 105 4.09 -12.30 0.47
N ASP A 106 3.64 -11.07 0.67
CA ASP A 106 2.25 -10.61 0.49
C ASP A 106 1.96 -10.11 -0.93
N SER A 107 3.01 -9.92 -1.74
CA SER A 107 2.90 -9.69 -3.17
C SER A 107 2.03 -10.75 -3.84
N THR A 108 1.33 -10.32 -4.89
CA THR A 108 0.58 -11.23 -5.77
C THR A 108 1.40 -11.77 -6.94
N TRP A 109 2.68 -11.39 -7.02
CA TRP A 109 3.60 -11.90 -8.05
C TRP A 109 3.76 -13.43 -7.93
N PRO A 110 3.79 -14.17 -9.05
CA PRO A 110 3.85 -13.73 -10.44
C PRO A 110 2.49 -13.49 -11.10
N GLU A 111 1.38 -13.70 -10.40
CA GLU A 111 -0.01 -13.67 -10.94
C GLU A 111 -0.72 -12.33 -10.69
N SER A 112 0.05 -11.27 -10.42
CA SER A 112 -0.47 -9.97 -10.01
C SER A 112 -1.50 -9.39 -10.99
N PRO A 113 -1.25 -9.40 -12.33
CA PRO A 113 -2.22 -8.88 -13.28
C PRO A 113 -3.53 -9.68 -13.30
N GLU A 114 -3.47 -11.00 -13.19
CA GLU A 114 -4.64 -11.88 -13.22
C GLU A 114 -5.48 -11.76 -11.94
N ARG A 115 -4.84 -11.52 -10.80
CA ARG A 115 -5.53 -11.22 -9.53
C ARG A 115 -6.16 -9.83 -9.57
N LEU A 116 -5.40 -8.82 -9.96
CA LEU A 116 -5.91 -7.45 -10.08
C LEU A 116 -7.11 -7.37 -11.04
N ALA A 117 -7.04 -8.03 -12.20
CA ALA A 117 -8.14 -8.06 -13.17
C ALA A 117 -9.45 -8.59 -12.56
N LYS A 118 -9.37 -9.54 -11.62
CA LYS A 118 -10.56 -10.03 -10.89
C LYS A 118 -11.07 -9.00 -9.89
N SER A 119 -10.18 -8.33 -9.16
CA SER A 119 -10.55 -7.31 -8.17
C SER A 119 -11.16 -6.05 -8.82
N LEU A 120 -10.76 -5.73 -10.05
CA LEU A 120 -11.28 -4.59 -10.82
C LEU A 120 -12.55 -4.93 -11.65
N ALA A 121 -13.10 -6.14 -11.55
CA ALA A 121 -14.25 -6.55 -12.33
C ALA A 121 -15.47 -5.63 -12.08
N GLY A 122 -16.01 -5.04 -13.15
CA GLY A 122 -17.16 -4.12 -13.10
C GLY A 122 -16.81 -2.66 -12.84
N ILE A 123 -15.52 -2.32 -12.68
CA ILE A 123 -15.05 -0.93 -12.63
C ILE A 123 -14.95 -0.39 -14.07
N PRO A 124 -15.35 0.87 -14.35
CA PRO A 124 -15.20 1.48 -15.67
C PRO A 124 -13.75 1.50 -16.18
N ASP A 125 -13.57 1.34 -17.49
CA ASP A 125 -12.24 1.26 -18.12
C ASP A 125 -11.36 2.49 -17.85
N ASP A 126 -11.93 3.69 -17.77
CA ASP A 126 -11.19 4.92 -17.45
C ASP A 126 -10.67 4.94 -16.02
N GLU A 127 -11.45 4.46 -15.05
CA GLU A 127 -10.99 4.31 -13.68
C GLU A 127 -9.93 3.20 -13.56
N ILE A 128 -10.09 2.10 -14.31
CA ILE A 128 -9.07 1.05 -14.37
C ILE A 128 -7.74 1.62 -14.88
N ARG A 129 -7.74 2.38 -15.99
CA ARG A 129 -6.50 3.01 -16.48
C ARG A 129 -5.92 4.01 -15.48
N ALA A 130 -6.78 4.81 -14.84
CA ALA A 130 -6.38 5.74 -13.79
C ALA A 130 -5.64 5.02 -12.65
N ILE A 131 -6.25 4.00 -12.07
CA ILE A 131 -5.72 3.24 -10.93
C ILE A 131 -4.46 2.46 -11.30
N THR A 132 -4.44 1.85 -12.48
CA THR A 132 -3.36 0.90 -12.85
C THR A 132 -2.10 1.59 -13.36
N TYR A 133 -2.19 2.74 -14.06
CA TYR A 133 -0.98 3.40 -14.55
C TYR A 133 -1.08 4.92 -14.73
N GLU A 134 -2.21 5.50 -15.17
CA GLU A 134 -2.25 6.94 -15.52
C GLU A 134 -2.01 7.83 -14.29
N ASN A 135 -2.52 7.43 -13.11
CA ASN A 135 -2.26 8.17 -11.87
C ASN A 135 -0.78 8.11 -11.49
N ALA A 136 -0.16 6.92 -11.54
CA ALA A 136 1.26 6.76 -11.22
C ALA A 136 2.14 7.60 -12.17
N MET A 137 1.84 7.58 -13.48
CA MET A 137 2.54 8.40 -14.47
C MET A 137 2.47 9.90 -14.13
N ARG A 138 1.25 10.39 -13.82
CA ARG A 138 1.03 11.79 -13.49
C ARG A 138 1.65 12.21 -12.16
N LEU A 139 1.57 11.36 -11.13
CA LEU A 139 1.98 11.68 -9.77
C LEU A 139 3.48 11.57 -9.55
N PHE A 140 4.13 10.62 -10.23
CA PHE A 140 5.57 10.39 -10.15
C PHE A 140 6.34 10.98 -11.33
N HIS A 141 5.63 11.67 -12.24
CA HIS A 141 6.22 12.32 -13.42
C HIS A 141 7.05 11.36 -14.27
N TYR A 142 6.53 10.15 -14.47
CA TYR A 142 7.21 9.08 -15.18
C TYR A 142 6.36 8.61 -16.38
N ASP A 143 6.98 8.55 -17.56
CA ASP A 143 6.36 8.01 -18.76
C ASP A 143 7.02 6.66 -19.12
N PRO A 144 6.40 5.51 -18.76
CA PRO A 144 6.94 4.21 -19.13
C PRO A 144 6.90 3.98 -20.65
N PHE A 145 6.00 4.65 -21.38
CA PHE A 145 5.80 4.42 -22.80
C PHE A 145 6.86 5.08 -23.69
N ALA A 146 7.66 5.99 -23.12
CA ALA A 146 8.88 6.48 -23.74
C ALA A 146 9.95 5.37 -23.90
N HIS A 147 9.86 4.30 -23.10
CA HIS A 147 10.82 3.19 -23.09
C HIS A 147 10.25 1.91 -23.73
N LEU A 148 8.97 1.63 -23.52
CA LEU A 148 8.29 0.47 -24.10
C LEU A 148 6.90 0.90 -24.59
N PRO A 149 6.59 0.81 -25.90
CA PRO A 149 5.28 1.21 -26.42
C PRO A 149 4.13 0.54 -25.67
N ILE A 150 2.97 1.20 -25.61
CA ILE A 150 1.81 0.70 -24.83
C ILE A 150 1.35 -0.68 -25.33
N GLU A 151 1.42 -0.93 -26.63
CA GLU A 151 1.07 -2.21 -27.26
C GLU A 151 1.99 -3.35 -26.78
N GLU A 152 3.26 -3.03 -26.50
CA GLU A 152 4.27 -3.95 -25.99
C GLU A 152 4.28 -4.05 -24.46
N SER A 153 3.60 -3.12 -23.77
CA SER A 153 3.47 -3.06 -22.31
C SER A 153 2.27 -3.84 -21.76
N THR A 154 1.49 -4.49 -22.63
CA THR A 154 0.35 -5.32 -22.19
C THR A 154 0.84 -6.56 -21.45
N VAL A 155 0.00 -7.08 -20.54
CA VAL A 155 0.27 -8.34 -19.82
C VAL A 155 0.62 -9.46 -20.81
N ALA A 156 -0.15 -9.60 -21.89
CA ALA A 156 0.09 -10.62 -22.90
C ALA A 156 1.44 -10.45 -23.64
N ALA A 157 1.83 -9.21 -23.96
CA ALA A 157 3.12 -8.93 -24.59
C ALA A 157 4.29 -9.22 -23.64
N LEU A 158 4.22 -8.77 -22.39
CA LEU A 158 5.26 -8.99 -21.39
C LEU A 158 5.41 -10.48 -21.02
N ARG A 159 4.30 -11.23 -20.93
CA ARG A 159 4.35 -12.69 -20.69
C ARG A 159 5.07 -13.45 -21.80
N LYS A 160 4.94 -13.03 -23.06
CA LYS A 160 5.68 -13.63 -24.20
C LYS A 160 7.20 -13.43 -24.09
N GLN A 161 7.64 -12.36 -23.42
CA GLN A 161 9.07 -12.10 -23.19
C GLN A 161 9.62 -12.89 -22.00
N ALA A 162 8.77 -13.31 -21.06
CA ALA A 162 9.15 -14.03 -19.84
C ALA A 162 9.05 -15.57 -19.95
N ILE A 163 9.03 -16.13 -21.16
CA ILE A 163 8.95 -17.58 -21.36
C ILE A 163 10.20 -18.26 -20.80
N GLY A 164 10.00 -19.31 -19.99
CA GLY A 164 11.09 -20.09 -19.40
C GLY A 164 11.64 -19.52 -18.09
N VAL A 165 11.07 -18.44 -17.56
CA VAL A 165 11.37 -17.95 -16.20
C VAL A 165 10.69 -18.87 -15.18
N ASP A 166 11.47 -19.44 -14.26
CA ASP A 166 10.94 -20.17 -13.11
C ASP A 166 10.43 -19.19 -12.05
N THR A 167 9.13 -19.24 -11.79
CA THR A 167 8.45 -18.40 -10.79
C THR A 167 8.01 -19.20 -9.57
N SER A 168 8.52 -20.41 -9.40
CA SER A 168 8.18 -21.27 -8.27
C SER A 168 8.67 -20.64 -6.96
N PRO A 169 7.84 -20.61 -5.89
CA PRO A 169 8.28 -20.13 -4.60
C PRO A 169 9.46 -20.97 -4.07
N VAL A 170 10.56 -20.31 -3.71
CA VAL A 170 11.73 -20.96 -3.10
C VAL A 170 11.87 -20.51 -1.65
N PRO A 171 11.86 -21.43 -0.66
CA PRO A 171 12.10 -21.08 0.72
C PRO A 171 13.55 -20.57 0.91
N SER A 172 13.71 -19.35 1.41
CA SER A 172 15.02 -18.80 1.82
C SER A 172 15.26 -18.86 3.33
N GLY A 173 14.26 -19.33 4.09
CA GLY A 173 14.31 -19.45 5.54
C GLY A 173 15.12 -20.65 6.03
N LYS A 174 15.64 -20.57 7.26
CA LYS A 174 16.23 -21.73 7.94
C LYS A 174 15.16 -22.82 8.09
N GLU A 175 15.58 -24.06 7.92
CA GLU A 175 14.72 -25.21 8.20
C GLU A 175 14.15 -25.09 9.63
N VAL A 176 12.82 -25.05 9.72
CA VAL A 176 12.13 -25.01 11.00
C VAL A 176 12.15 -26.42 11.58
N ILE A 177 13.18 -26.72 12.36
CA ILE A 177 13.24 -27.97 13.12
C ILE A 177 12.21 -27.88 14.25
N ARG A 178 11.06 -28.54 14.04
CA ARG A 178 10.06 -28.68 15.09
C ARG A 178 10.56 -29.72 16.09
N PRO A 179 10.76 -29.36 17.37
CA PRO A 179 11.17 -30.33 18.37
C PRO A 179 10.03 -31.32 18.63
N ASP A 180 10.39 -32.59 18.85
CA ASP A 180 9.43 -33.67 19.16
C ASP A 180 8.64 -33.45 20.45
N THR A 181 9.12 -32.53 21.30
CA THR A 181 8.49 -32.16 22.57
C THR A 181 8.41 -30.64 22.72
N PRO A 182 7.43 -30.11 23.46
CA PRO A 182 7.33 -28.68 23.73
C PRO A 182 8.62 -28.15 24.37
N VAL A 183 9.17 -27.06 23.82
CA VAL A 183 10.33 -26.37 24.39
C VAL A 183 9.91 -25.71 25.71
N ARG A 184 10.57 -26.09 26.81
CA ARG A 184 10.37 -25.46 28.12
C ARG A 184 11.43 -24.40 28.35
N ILE A 185 11.20 -23.52 29.32
CA ILE A 185 12.17 -22.50 29.76
C ILE A 185 13.54 -23.11 30.09
N ILE A 186 13.58 -24.30 30.68
CA ILE A 186 14.84 -24.98 31.02
C ILE A 186 15.65 -25.39 29.78
N ASP A 187 14.97 -25.72 28.68
CA ASP A 187 15.60 -26.14 27.43
C ASP A 187 16.22 -24.93 26.69
N LEU A 188 15.65 -23.72 26.87
CA LEU A 188 16.21 -22.47 26.39
C LEU A 188 17.44 -22.03 27.20
N ALA A 189 17.37 -22.16 28.53
CA ALA A 189 18.47 -21.82 29.42
C ALA A 189 19.74 -22.64 29.12
N ALA A 190 19.58 -23.93 28.81
CA ALA A 190 20.68 -24.81 28.41
C ALA A 190 21.34 -24.40 27.08
N ARG A 191 20.59 -23.80 26.15
CA ARG A 191 21.10 -23.32 24.85
C ARG A 191 21.79 -21.97 24.91
N ALA A 192 21.52 -21.18 25.96
CA ALA A 192 22.11 -19.85 26.16
C ALA A 192 23.50 -19.90 26.84
N VAL A 193 23.97 -21.07 27.27
CA VAL A 193 25.31 -21.21 27.85
C VAL A 193 26.35 -21.01 26.74
N PRO A 194 27.29 -20.05 26.88
CA PRO A 194 28.31 -19.81 25.87
C PRO A 194 29.14 -21.08 25.65
N LYS A 195 29.34 -21.48 24.39
CA LYS A 195 30.26 -22.58 24.07
C LYS A 195 31.66 -22.17 24.51
N ALA A 196 32.29 -22.98 25.36
CA ALA A 196 33.68 -22.76 25.75
C ALA A 196 34.56 -22.68 24.49
N ALA A 197 35.36 -21.63 24.39
CA ALA A 197 36.30 -21.45 23.29
C ALA A 197 37.35 -22.56 23.34
N SER A 198 37.46 -23.32 22.25
CA SER A 198 38.55 -24.27 21.99
C SER A 198 39.59 -23.63 21.09
#